data_AF-A0A2W6A622-F1
#
_entry.id   AF-A0A2W6A622-F1
#
_cell.length_a   1.000
_cell.length_b   1.000
_cell.length_c   1.000
_cell.angle_alpha   90.00
_cell.angle_beta   90.00
_cell.angle_gamma   90.00
#
_symmetry.space_group_name_H-M   'P 1'
#
loop_
_entity.id
_entity.type
_entity.pdbx_description
1 polymer ?
#
loop_
_entity_poly.entity_id
_entity_poly.type
_entity_poly.pdbx_seq_one_letter_code
_entity_poly.pdbx_strand_id
1 'polypeptide(L)' 'MCDQRTESRRLIALLGLAWEEEALRFHESNSPSAAASAVQVRRPVYAFSVEKWRSHAEALASLRVRLARELSDFELV' A
#
# COMPACT_ATOMS: atom_id res chain seq x y z
N MET A 1 9.59 3.90 -2.14
CA MET A 1 9.09 3.28 -0.89
C MET A 1 7.92 4.15 -0.43
N CYS A 2 6.76 3.56 -0.14
CA CYS A 2 5.55 4.32 0.20
C CYS A 2 5.64 4.82 1.65
N ASP A 3 5.61 6.14 1.85
CA ASP A 3 5.57 6.77 3.17
C ASP A 3 4.12 7.10 3.52
N GLN A 4 3.58 6.51 4.59
CA GLN A 4 2.18 6.67 4.97
C GLN A 4 1.80 8.14 5.14
N ARG A 5 2.64 8.94 5.80
CA ARG A 5 2.34 10.36 6.06
C ARG A 5 2.20 11.15 4.77
N THR A 6 3.15 10.99 3.85
CA THR A 6 3.17 11.71 2.58
C THR A 6 1.96 11.33 1.73
N GLU A 7 1.67 10.04 1.58
CA GLU A 7 0.54 9.58 0.77
C GLU A 7 -0.82 9.92 1.41
N SER A 8 -0.98 9.76 2.73
CA SER A 8 -2.20 10.16 3.42
C SER A 8 -2.48 11.66 3.29
N ARG A 9 -1.45 12.51 3.39
CA ARG A 9 -1.60 13.96 3.17
C ARG A 9 -1.99 14.29 1.74
N ARG A 10 -1.39 13.62 0.75
CA ARG A 10 -1.73 13.79 -0.66
C ARG A 10 -3.19 13.43 -0.93
N LEU A 11 -3.67 12.33 -0.37
CA LEU A 11 -5.07 11.89 -0.51
C LEU A 11 -6.05 12.86 0.14
N ILE A 12 -5.78 13.29 1.39
CA ILE A 12 -6.63 14.24 2.10
C ILE A 12 -6.69 15.59 1.37
N ALA A 13 -5.55 16.09 0.90
CA ALA A 13 -5.48 17.33 0.12
C ALA A 13 -6.22 17.23 -1.22
N LEU A 14 -6.12 16.09 -1.91
CA LEU A 14 -6.85 15.84 -3.17
C LEU A 14 -8.37 15.90 -2.96
N LEU A 15 -8.86 15.45 -1.80
CA LEU A 15 -10.27 15.50 -1.44
C LEU A 15 -10.73 16.86 -0.89
N GLY A 16 -9.82 17.83 -0.75
CA GLY A 16 -10.12 19.15 -0.19
C GLY A 16 -10.47 19.13 1.30
N LEU A 17 -10.07 18.08 2.02
CA LEU A 17 -10.34 17.92 3.46
C LEU A 17 -9.22 18.53 4.31
N ALA A 18 -9.56 18.92 5.53
CA ALA A 18 -8.56 19.36 6.51
C ALA A 18 -7.71 18.17 7.01
N TRP A 19 -6.44 18.43 7.29
CA TRP A 19 -5.52 17.41 7.82
C TRP A 19 -5.62 17.31 9.34
N GLU A 20 -5.71 16.07 9.84
CA GLU A 20 -5.64 15.71 11.25
C GLU A 20 -4.54 14.66 11.47
N GLU A 21 -3.71 14.80 12.50
CA GLU A 21 -2.60 13.87 12.77
C GLU A 21 -3.10 12.47 13.20
N GLU A 22 -4.32 12.42 13.75
CA GLU A 22 -5.07 11.21 14.12
C GLU A 22 -5.29 10.29 12.91
N ALA A 23 -5.30 10.84 11.68
CA ALA A 23 -5.38 10.05 10.45
C ALA A 23 -4.24 9.02 10.31
N LEU A 24 -3.08 9.27 10.92
CA LEU A 24 -1.97 8.32 10.95
C LEU A 24 -2.19 7.17 11.96
N ARG A 25 -3.03 7.41 12.98
CA ARG A 25 -3.34 6.49 14.08
C ARG A 25 -4.73 5.87 13.94
N PHE A 26 -5.18 5.63 12.69
CA PHE A 26 -6.48 5.01 12.38
C PHE A 26 -6.73 3.67 13.13
N HIS A 27 -5.66 2.94 13.45
CA HIS A 27 -5.71 1.66 14.17
C HIS A 27 -6.07 1.81 15.66
N GLU A 28 -5.98 3.01 16.23
CA GLU A 28 -6.41 3.32 17.61
C GLU A 28 -7.91 3.65 17.68
N SER A 29 -8.60 3.78 16.55
CA SER A 29 -10.04 4.06 16.52
C SER A 29 -10.86 2.91 17.13
N ASN A 30 -11.71 3.27 18.09
CA ASN A 30 -12.66 2.34 18.71
C ASN A 30 -13.88 2.01 17.83
N SER A 31 -14.01 2.63 16.66
CA SER A 31 -15.13 2.38 15.76
C SER A 31 -15.11 0.93 15.24
N PRO A 32 -16.25 0.22 15.22
CA PRO A 32 -16.36 -1.11 14.62
C PRO A 32 -16.02 -1.07 13.13
N SER A 33 -15.19 -2.01 12.67
CA SER A 33 -15.03 -2.25 11.23
C SER A 33 -15.95 -3.40 10.82
N ALA A 34 -16.79 -3.17 9.82
CA ALA A 34 -17.66 -4.20 9.24
C ALA A 34 -16.95 -5.11 8.23
N ALA A 35 -15.66 -4.87 7.95
CA ALA A 35 -14.91 -5.65 6.98
C ALA A 35 -14.60 -7.06 7.51
N ALA A 36 -14.70 -8.08 6.66
CA ALA A 36 -14.27 -9.45 6.98
C ALA A 36 -12.78 -9.52 7.42
N SER A 37 -11.98 -8.53 7.02
CA SER A 37 -10.58 -8.36 7.38
C SER A 37 -10.36 -7.37 8.55
N ALA A 38 -11.36 -7.13 9.41
CA ALA A 38 -11.31 -6.14 10.48
C ALA A 38 -10.04 -6.20 11.36
N VAL A 39 -9.58 -7.41 11.70
CA VAL A 39 -8.34 -7.61 12.49
C VAL A 39 -7.09 -7.11 11.75
N GLN A 40 -7.06 -7.20 10.42
CA GLN A 40 -5.95 -6.74 9.59
C GLN A 40 -6.01 -5.22 9.36
N VAL A 41 -7.21 -4.68 9.12
CA VAL A 41 -7.43 -3.24 8.92
C VAL A 41 -7.16 -2.44 10.19
N ARG A 42 -7.16 -3.07 11.37
CA ARG A 42 -6.82 -2.46 12.66
C ARG A 42 -5.34 -2.55 13.03
N ARG A 43 -4.45 -2.82 12.07
CA ARG A 43 -3.00 -2.79 12.30
C ARG A 43 -2.40 -1.52 11.69
N PRO A 44 -1.29 -1.00 12.25
CA PRO A 44 -0.52 0.05 11.61
C PRO A 44 -0.10 -0.35 10.19
N VAL A 45 0.03 0.64 9.30
CA VAL A 45 0.67 0.42 8.00
C VAL A 45 2.11 -0.02 8.24
N TYR A 46 2.50 -1.13 7.64
CA TYR A 46 3.81 -1.73 7.85
C TYR A 46 4.60 -1.86 6.54
N ALA A 47 5.92 -1.77 6.65
CA ALA A 47 6.82 -1.98 5.53
C ALA A 47 7.32 -3.42 5.40
N PHE A 48 7.08 -4.31 6.38
CA PHE A 48 7.72 -5.64 6.40
C PHE A 48 7.33 -6.57 5.24
N SER A 49 6.25 -6.28 4.51
CA SER A 49 5.86 -7.05 3.32
C SER A 49 6.40 -6.48 2.01
N VAL A 50 7.07 -5.33 2.06
CA VAL A 50 7.80 -4.78 0.93
C VAL A 50 8.95 -5.73 0.60
N GLU A 51 9.13 -6.02 -0.68
CA GLU A 51 10.19 -6.90 -1.21
C GLU A 51 10.13 -8.38 -0.82
N LYS A 52 9.06 -8.86 -0.15
CA LYS A 52 8.90 -10.29 0.17
C LYS A 52 8.97 -11.21 -1.05
N TRP A 53 8.64 -10.72 -2.24
CA TRP A 53 8.77 -11.50 -3.47
C TRP A 53 10.21 -11.93 -3.76
N ARG A 54 11.22 -11.23 -3.23
CA ARG A 54 12.64 -11.52 -3.48
C ARG A 54 13.04 -12.93 -3.03
N SER A 55 12.45 -13.46 -1.96
CA SER A 55 12.70 -14.84 -1.52
C SER A 55 12.21 -15.90 -2.50
N HIS A 56 11.28 -15.52 -3.39
CA HIS A 56 10.72 -16.37 -4.44
C HIS A 56 11.21 -15.95 -5.83
N ALA A 57 12.23 -15.10 -5.94
CA ALA A 57 12.65 -14.50 -7.20
C ALA A 57 13.03 -15.55 -8.26
N GLU A 58 13.64 -16.66 -7.84
CA GLU A 58 14.01 -17.77 -8.73
C GLU A 58 12.77 -18.45 -9.32
N ALA A 59 11.81 -18.82 -8.47
CA ALA A 59 10.54 -19.40 -8.90
C ALA A 59 9.72 -18.44 -9.79
N LEU A 60 9.89 -17.13 -9.62
CA LEU A 60 9.21 -16.09 -10.39
C LEU A 60 9.98 -15.65 -11.65
N ALA A 61 11.12 -16.27 -11.99
CA ALA A 61 11.99 -15.81 -13.07
C ALA A 61 11.28 -15.77 -14.45
N SER A 62 10.50 -16.80 -14.77
CA SER A 62 9.72 -16.87 -16.02
C SER A 62 8.65 -15.78 -16.10
N LEU A 63 7.95 -15.55 -14.99
CA LEU A 63 6.96 -14.47 -14.86
C LEU A 63 7.62 -13.10 -15.05
N ARG A 64 8.80 -12.89 -14.47
CA ARG A 64 9.55 -11.63 -14.61
C ARG A 64 9.93 -11.35 -16.07
N VAL A 65 10.40 -12.36 -16.81
CA VAL A 65 10.73 -12.22 -18.24
C VAL A 65 9.49 -11.88 -19.05
N ARG A 66 8.36 -12.53 -18.78
CA ARG A 66 7.09 -12.23 -19.47
C ARG A 66 6.61 -10.82 -19.14
N LEU A 67 6.59 -10.44 -17.87
CA LEU A 67 6.16 -9.12 -17.43
C LEU A 67 7.01 -8.01 -18.05
N ALA A 68 8.33 -8.22 -18.20
CA ALA A 68 9.22 -7.25 -18.85
C ALA A 68 8.87 -6.98 -20.32
N ARG A 69 8.35 -7.99 -21.04
CA ARG A 69 7.89 -7.83 -22.44
C ARG A 69 6.58 -7.05 -22.55
N GLU A 70 5.67 -7.25 -21.60
CA GLU A 70 4.38 -6.53 -21.58
C GLU A 70 4.56 -5.09 -21.08
N LEU A 71 5.49 -4.85 -20.16
CA LEU A 71 5.77 -3.52 -19.64
C LEU A 71 6.57 -2.64 -20.62
N SER A 72 7.29 -3.21 -21.59
CA SER A 72 7.88 -2.42 -22.68
C SER A 72 6.83 -1.79 -23.60
N ASP A 73 5.60 -2.31 -23.58
CA ASP A 73 4.46 -1.77 -24.34
C ASP A 73 3.65 -0.75 -23.52
N PHE A 74 3.90 -0.64 -22.21
CA PHE A 74 3.35 0.40 -21.35
C PHE A 74 4.30 1.61 -21.31
N GLU A 75 4.09 2.57 -22.22
CA GLU A 75 4.55 3.94 -21.95
C GLU A 75 3.79 4.45 -20.70
N LEU A 76 4.53 4.65 -19.61
CA LEU A 76 4.02 5.23 -18.38
C LEU A 76 3.68 6.71 -18.66
N VAL A 77 2.39 6.99 -18.87
CA VAL A 77 1.78 8.33 -18.74
C VAL A 77 1.95 8.83 -17.30
#